data_AF-A0A1Z8VBC0-F1
#
_entry.id   AF-A0A1Z8VBC0-F1
#
_cell.length_a   1.000
_cell.length_b   1.000
_cell.length_c   1.000
_cell.angle_alpha   90.00
_cell.angle_beta   90.00
_cell.angle_gamma   90.00
#
_symmetry.space_group_name_H-M   'P 1'
#
loop_
_entity.id
_entity.type
_entity.pdbx_description
1 polymer ?
#
loop_
_entity_poly.entity_id
_entity_poly.type
_entity_poly.pdbx_seq_one_letter_code
_entity_poly.pdbx_strand_id
1 'polypeptide(L)'
;MILYQLKCDKEHSFEAWFKDSQAFDKQSKRKLLSCPTCGSSKITKALMAPRIGKSGSDNHPQATQPAPAGPSLKITPAAVELKQKLKELQSHISKECDYVGSNFAEEARKIHYGEVTPHGIYGEATNEDAKELVDEGIEFSSIPWLPEENA
;
A
#
# COMPACT_ATOMS: atom_id res chain seq x y z
N MET A 1 3.42 -3.69 -21.79
CA MET A 1 2.33 -3.72 -20.80
C MET A 1 1.05 -3.28 -21.51
N ILE A 2 -0.05 -4.01 -21.30
CA ILE A 2 -1.34 -3.81 -21.97
C ILE A 2 -2.38 -3.54 -20.88
N LEU A 3 -3.15 -2.47 -21.04
CA LEU A 3 -4.30 -2.16 -20.18
C LEU A 3 -5.51 -2.94 -20.68
N TYR A 4 -6.12 -3.76 -19.83
CA TYR A 4 -7.41 -4.38 -20.10
C TYR A 4 -8.48 -3.81 -19.18
N GLN A 5 -9.64 -3.52 -19.77
CA GLN A 5 -10.85 -3.25 -19.02
C GLN A 5 -11.54 -4.58 -18.71
N LEU A 6 -11.77 -4.82 -17.42
CA LEU A 6 -12.30 -6.07 -16.88
C LEU A 6 -13.63 -5.81 -16.21
N LYS A 7 -14.49 -6.83 -16.20
CA LYS A 7 -15.81 -6.81 -15.56
C LYS A 7 -15.96 -8.04 -14.68
N CYS A 8 -16.53 -7.87 -13.50
CA CYS A 8 -16.88 -8.99 -12.63
C CYS A 8 -18.33 -9.46 -12.86
N ASP A 9 -18.68 -10.62 -12.29
CA ASP A 9 -20.05 -11.18 -12.29
C ASP A 9 -21.12 -10.22 -11.73
N LYS A 10 -20.74 -9.35 -10.78
CA LYS A 10 -21.60 -8.29 -10.21
C LYS A 10 -21.56 -6.97 -11.01
N GLU A 11 -21.16 -7.04 -12.27
CA GLU A 11 -21.06 -5.94 -13.23
C GLU A 11 -20.10 -4.78 -12.89
N HIS A 12 -19.35 -4.83 -11.80
CA HIS A 12 -18.30 -3.84 -11.54
C HIS A 12 -17.23 -3.91 -12.63
N SER A 13 -16.94 -2.75 -13.22
CA SER A 13 -15.90 -2.57 -14.22
C SER A 13 -14.66 -1.96 -13.57
N PHE A 14 -13.49 -2.47 -13.92
CA PHE A 14 -12.21 -1.98 -13.41
C PHE A 14 -11.10 -2.26 -14.43
N GLU A 15 -9.97 -1.60 -14.27
CA GLU A 15 -8.86 -1.70 -15.21
C GLU A 15 -7.69 -2.44 -14.57
N ALA A 16 -6.97 -3.23 -15.36
CA ALA A 16 -5.80 -3.95 -14.91
C ALA A 16 -4.72 -4.01 -15.99
N TRP A 17 -3.47 -3.83 -15.56
CA TRP A 17 -2.30 -3.87 -16.41
C TRP A 17 -1.73 -5.29 -16.45
N PHE A 18 -1.47 -5.77 -17.65
CA PHE A 18 -0.86 -7.08 -17.88
C PHE A 18 0.41 -6.93 -18.70
N LYS A 19 1.36 -7.85 -18.51
CA LYS A 19 2.58 -7.87 -19.33
C LYS A 19 2.23 -8.06 -20.82
N ASP A 20 1.30 -8.98 -21.08
CA ASP A 20 0.85 -9.42 -22.40
C ASP A 20 -0.53 -10.13 -22.28
N SER A 21 -1.15 -10.48 -23.42
CA SER A 21 -2.46 -11.16 -23.44
C SER A 21 -2.44 -12.56 -22.80
N GLN A 22 -1.31 -13.27 -22.85
CA GLN A 22 -1.18 -14.60 -22.23
C GLN A 22 -1.09 -14.51 -20.70
N ALA A 23 -0.49 -13.44 -20.16
CA ALA A 23 -0.46 -13.19 -18.72
C ALA A 23 -1.87 -13.07 -18.14
N PHE A 24 -2.78 -12.38 -18.83
CA PHE A 24 -4.20 -12.33 -18.46
C PHE A 24 -4.83 -13.73 -18.47
N ASP A 25 -4.65 -14.49 -19.55
CA ASP A 25 -5.27 -15.81 -19.69
C ASP A 25 -4.82 -16.78 -18.58
N LYS A 26 -3.51 -16.76 -18.27
CA LYS A 26 -2.93 -17.55 -17.17
C LYS A 26 -3.49 -17.14 -15.81
N GLN A 27 -3.58 -15.84 -15.53
CA GLN A 27 -4.09 -15.35 -14.24
C GLN A 27 -5.61 -15.56 -14.09
N SER A 28 -6.37 -15.43 -15.17
CA SER A 28 -7.81 -15.72 -15.21
C SER A 28 -8.09 -17.22 -14.99
N LYS A 29 -7.37 -18.11 -15.69
CA LYS A 29 -7.49 -19.58 -15.49
C LYS A 29 -7.16 -20.01 -14.07
N ARG A 30 -6.15 -19.37 -13.46
CA ARG A 30 -5.75 -19.63 -12.06
C ARG A 30 -6.62 -18.91 -11.02
N LYS A 31 -7.64 -18.16 -11.44
CA LYS A 31 -8.52 -17.35 -10.56
C LYS A 31 -7.74 -16.41 -9.63
N LEU A 32 -6.58 -15.93 -10.08
CA LEU A 32 -5.74 -14.98 -9.34
C LEU A 32 -6.23 -13.52 -9.50
N LEU A 33 -7.21 -13.31 -10.36
CA LEU A 33 -7.85 -12.01 -10.56
C LEU A 33 -9.03 -11.88 -9.62
N SER A 34 -9.07 -10.81 -8.84
CA SER A 34 -10.15 -10.52 -7.90
C SER A 34 -10.71 -9.13 -8.13
N CYS A 35 -12.03 -9.00 -8.03
CA CYS A 35 -12.69 -7.71 -8.16
C CYS A 35 -12.36 -6.84 -6.93
N PRO A 36 -11.83 -5.61 -7.09
CA PRO A 36 -11.51 -4.73 -5.96
C PRO A 36 -12.75 -4.19 -5.24
N THR A 37 -13.93 -4.29 -5.85
CA THR A 37 -15.20 -3.82 -5.26
C THR A 37 -15.90 -4.89 -4.44
N CYS A 38 -15.88 -6.15 -4.90
CA CYS A 38 -16.69 -7.21 -4.30
C CYS A 38 -15.95 -8.51 -3.99
N GLY A 39 -14.65 -8.59 -4.29
CA GLY A 39 -13.81 -9.77 -4.04
C GLY A 39 -14.08 -10.97 -4.95
N SER A 40 -14.99 -10.86 -5.93
CA SER A 40 -15.28 -11.98 -6.83
C SER A 40 -14.10 -12.31 -7.73
N SER A 41 -13.72 -13.59 -7.81
CA SER A 41 -12.68 -14.09 -8.71
C SER A 41 -13.20 -14.43 -10.13
N LYS A 42 -14.49 -14.21 -10.38
CA LYS A 42 -15.09 -14.36 -11.72
C LYS A 42 -14.94 -13.06 -12.49
N ILE A 43 -13.84 -12.94 -13.23
CA ILE A 43 -13.47 -11.75 -13.99
C ILE A 43 -13.44 -12.07 -15.49
N THR A 44 -14.15 -11.27 -16.30
CA THR A 44 -14.20 -11.36 -17.76
C THR A 44 -13.63 -10.10 -18.40
N LYS A 45 -13.13 -10.22 -19.64
CA LYS A 45 -12.74 -9.05 -20.44
C LYS A 45 -13.99 -8.27 -20.83
N ALA A 46 -14.05 -6.99 -20.49
CA ALA A 46 -15.10 -6.12 -21.01
C ALA A 46 -14.83 -5.90 -22.50
N LEU A 47 -15.88 -6.01 -23.32
CA LEU A 47 -15.79 -5.70 -24.75
C LEU A 47 -15.47 -4.21 -24.90
N MET A 48 -14.36 -3.89 -25.57
CA MET A 48 -14.03 -2.51 -25.97
C MET A 48 -15.05 -2.08 -27.02
N ALA A 49 -16.01 -1.24 -26.65
CA ALA A 49 -16.89 -0.64 -27.64
C ALA A 49 -16.08 0.38 -28.46
N PRO A 50 -15.94 0.24 -29.79
CA PRO A 50 -15.38 1.30 -30.61
C PRO A 50 -16.26 2.54 -30.45
N ARG A 51 -15.65 3.67 -30.09
CA ARG A 51 -16.34 4.97 -30.04
C ARG A 51 -16.76 5.34 -31.46
N ILE A 52 -18.00 5.03 -31.83
CA ILE A 52 -18.63 5.56 -33.04
C ILE A 52 -19.01 7.01 -32.71
N GLY A 53 -18.30 7.96 -33.32
CA GLY A 53 -18.48 9.38 -33.09
C GLY A 53 -19.89 9.84 -33.45
N LYS A 54 -20.50 10.64 -32.56
CA LYS A 54 -21.61 11.52 -32.91
C LYS A 54 -21.19 12.94 -32.58
N SER A 55 -21.09 13.72 -33.65
CA SER A 55 -20.74 15.14 -33.72
C SER A 55 -21.57 15.97 -32.73
N GLY A 56 -20.92 16.90 -32.04
CA GLY A 56 -21.54 17.89 -31.17
C GLY A 56 -20.49 18.74 -30.47
N SER A 57 -20.33 19.98 -30.95
CA SER A 57 -19.57 21.12 -30.41
C SER A 57 -19.28 21.06 -28.90
N ASP A 58 -18.03 21.25 -28.48
CA ASP A 58 -17.54 22.54 -27.98
C ASP A 58 -16.09 22.46 -27.47
N ASN A 59 -15.32 23.47 -27.86
CA ASN A 59 -14.17 24.13 -27.21
C ASN A 59 -13.11 23.38 -26.36
N HIS A 60 -11.86 23.71 -26.68
CA HIS A 60 -10.55 23.42 -26.08
C HIS A 60 -10.39 23.85 -24.58
N PRO A 61 -9.22 23.67 -23.89
CA PRO A 61 -7.99 22.91 -24.21
C PRO A 61 -7.36 22.12 -23.02
N GLN A 62 -6.40 21.22 -23.35
CA GLN A 62 -5.08 21.01 -22.69
C GLN A 62 -4.99 20.80 -21.16
N ALA A 63 -4.39 19.67 -20.74
CA ALA A 63 -3.17 19.68 -19.91
C ALA A 63 -2.71 18.25 -19.53
N THR A 64 -1.41 18.03 -19.75
CA THR A 64 -0.45 17.22 -18.99
C THR A 64 -0.92 16.54 -17.70
N GLN A 65 -0.77 15.20 -17.66
CA GLN A 65 -0.30 14.30 -16.57
C GLN A 65 -0.64 14.60 -15.08
N PRO A 66 -0.96 13.58 -14.24
CA PRO A 66 0.04 12.63 -13.76
C PRO A 66 -0.40 11.16 -13.66
N ALA A 67 0.59 10.27 -13.51
CA ALA A 67 0.45 8.84 -13.28
C ALA A 67 -0.49 8.52 -12.08
N PRO A 68 -1.28 7.44 -12.12
CA PRO A 68 -1.99 7.01 -10.92
C PRO A 68 -0.99 6.35 -9.97
N ALA A 69 -0.78 7.04 -8.85
CA ALA A 69 -0.28 6.45 -7.61
C ALA A 69 -1.08 5.18 -7.25
N GLY A 70 -0.46 4.30 -6.46
CA GLY A 70 -0.98 2.99 -6.06
C GLY A 70 -2.36 2.99 -5.41
N PRO A 71 -2.87 1.81 -5.00
CA PRO A 71 -4.26 1.62 -4.64
C PRO A 71 -4.72 2.63 -3.60
N SER A 72 -5.56 3.56 -4.05
CA SER A 72 -6.17 4.59 -3.21
C SER A 72 -7.02 3.88 -2.16
N LEU A 73 -6.48 3.80 -0.96
CA LEU A 73 -7.18 3.36 0.23
C LEU A 73 -8.42 4.26 0.32
N LYS A 74 -9.61 3.71 0.06
CA LYS A 74 -10.87 4.45 0.13
C LYS A 74 -10.89 5.17 1.47
N ILE A 75 -10.82 6.49 1.45
CA ILE A 75 -10.78 7.32 2.65
C ILE A 75 -12.16 7.24 3.28
N THR A 76 -12.37 6.21 4.11
CA THR A 76 -13.53 6.17 5.01
C THR A 76 -13.28 7.18 6.13
N PRO A 77 -14.31 7.77 6.73
CA PRO A 77 -14.13 8.66 7.88
C PRO A 77 -13.37 7.97 9.03
N ALA A 78 -13.54 6.66 9.19
CA ALA A 78 -12.77 5.84 10.13
C ALA A 78 -11.27 5.76 9.78
N ALA A 79 -10.90 5.74 8.49
CA ALA A 79 -9.51 5.74 8.06
C ALA A 79 -8.83 7.10 8.29
N VAL A 80 -9.57 8.20 8.25
CA VAL A 80 -9.04 9.55 8.57
C VAL A 80 -8.69 9.64 10.06
N GLU A 81 -9.62 9.23 10.93
CA GLU A 81 -9.40 9.28 12.37
C GLU A 81 -8.24 8.38 12.80
N LEU A 82 -8.13 7.18 12.21
CA LEU A 82 -7.01 6.27 12.47
C LEU A 82 -5.67 6.89 12.03
N LYS A 83 -5.61 7.55 10.87
CA LYS A 83 -4.40 8.25 10.42
C LYS A 83 -3.97 9.37 11.36
N GLN A 84 -4.92 10.17 11.85
CA GLN A 84 -4.63 11.24 12.80
C GLN A 84 -4.04 10.70 14.11
N LYS A 85 -4.64 9.65 14.66
CA LYS A 85 -4.15 8.98 15.87
C LYS A 85 -2.75 8.38 15.67
N LEU A 86 -2.51 7.74 14.52
CA LEU A 86 -1.19 7.20 14.18
C LEU A 86 -0.14 8.31 14.02
N LYS A 87 -0.51 9.46 13.45
CA LYS A 87 0.39 10.61 13.29
C LYS A 87 0.78 11.23 14.63
N GLU A 88 -0.17 11.32 15.55
CA GLU A 88 0.09 11.79 16.91
C GLU A 88 1.04 10.85 17.66
N LEU A 89 0.82 9.54 17.56
CA LEU A 89 1.71 8.52 18.14
C LEU A 89 3.12 8.62 17.53
N GLN A 90 3.24 8.74 16.21
CA GLN A 90 4.52 8.95 15.52
C GLN A 90 5.25 10.20 16.04
N SER A 91 4.54 11.31 16.20
CA SER A 91 5.13 12.54 16.72
C SER A 91 5.56 12.42 18.18
N HIS A 92 4.89 11.60 18.98
CA HIS A 92 5.26 11.39 20.37
C HIS A 92 6.56 10.57 20.45
N ILE A 93 6.63 9.49 19.69
CA ILE A 93 7.82 8.62 19.61
C ILE A 93 9.02 9.39 19.09
N SER A 94 8.88 10.18 18.02
CA SER A 94 10.02 10.93 17.48
C SER A 94 10.54 12.05 18.38
N LYS A 95 9.73 12.52 19.34
CA LYS A 95 10.13 13.54 20.32
C LYS A 95 10.76 12.94 21.58
N GLU A 96 10.23 11.83 22.05
CA GLU A 96 10.63 11.20 23.32
C GLU A 96 11.67 10.08 23.15
N CYS A 97 11.78 9.50 21.96
CA CYS A 97 12.69 8.39 21.65
C CYS A 97 13.82 8.80 20.71
N ASP A 98 14.91 8.07 20.75
CA ASP A 98 16.09 8.28 19.89
C ASP A 98 16.01 7.46 18.61
N TYR A 99 16.37 8.07 17.47
CA TYR A 99 16.33 7.41 16.17
C TYR A 99 17.63 6.67 15.87
N VAL A 100 17.58 5.34 15.94
CA VAL A 100 18.75 4.46 15.78
C VAL A 100 18.88 3.86 14.37
N GLY A 101 17.96 4.22 13.46
CA GLY A 101 17.98 3.76 12.06
C GLY A 101 18.00 2.23 11.97
N SER A 102 18.87 1.69 11.11
CA SER A 102 19.03 0.25 10.88
C SER A 102 19.62 -0.54 12.06
N ASN A 103 20.14 0.14 13.08
CA ASN A 103 20.79 -0.48 14.24
C ASN A 103 19.80 -0.75 15.38
N PHE A 104 18.49 -0.68 15.11
CA PHE A 104 17.44 -0.94 16.10
C PHE A 104 17.64 -2.26 16.84
N ALA A 105 18.02 -3.30 16.10
CA ALA A 105 18.31 -4.61 16.64
C ALA A 105 19.37 -4.62 17.73
N GLU A 106 20.51 -4.03 17.41
CA GLU A 106 21.70 -4.05 18.24
C GLU A 106 21.46 -3.21 19.49
N GLU A 107 20.83 -2.05 19.33
CA GLU A 107 20.47 -1.19 20.46
C GLU A 107 19.39 -1.85 21.35
N ALA A 108 18.40 -2.52 20.77
CA ALA A 108 17.38 -3.24 21.52
C ALA A 108 18.00 -4.39 22.34
N ARG A 109 18.95 -5.14 21.75
CA ARG A 109 19.73 -6.16 22.46
C ARG A 109 20.57 -5.55 23.59
N LYS A 110 21.31 -4.47 23.33
CA LYS A 110 22.12 -3.80 24.36
C LYS A 110 21.28 -3.32 25.54
N ILE A 111 20.08 -2.79 25.28
CA ILE A 111 19.14 -2.38 26.33
C ILE A 111 18.66 -3.62 27.11
N HIS A 112 18.31 -4.71 26.43
CA HIS A 112 17.85 -5.94 27.06
C HIS A 112 18.92 -6.61 27.94
N TYR A 113 20.17 -6.67 27.47
CA TYR A 113 21.32 -7.21 28.23
C TYR A 113 21.90 -6.22 29.26
N GLY A 114 21.42 -4.97 29.31
CA GLY A 114 21.85 -3.95 30.26
C GLY A 114 23.22 -3.34 29.96
N GLU A 115 23.70 -3.42 28.72
CA GLU A 115 24.95 -2.80 28.27
C GLU A 115 24.84 -1.28 28.15
N VAL A 116 23.63 -0.77 27.93
CA VAL A 116 23.32 0.66 27.84
C VAL A 116 22.14 1.03 28.74
N THR A 117 22.02 2.32 29.08
CA THR A 117 20.90 2.83 29.87
C THR A 117 19.58 2.60 29.13
N PRO A 118 18.53 2.06 29.79
CA PRO A 118 17.23 1.87 29.15
C PRO A 118 16.63 3.23 28.75
N HIS A 119 16.42 3.41 27.46
CA HIS A 119 15.84 4.60 26.85
C HIS A 119 14.93 4.20 25.69
N GLY A 120 14.01 5.08 25.30
CA GLY A 120 13.15 4.84 24.15
C GLY A 120 13.98 4.90 22.86
N ILE A 121 13.98 3.83 22.07
CA ILE A 121 14.60 3.79 20.75
C ILE A 121 13.53 3.50 19.70
N TYR A 122 13.69 4.10 18.52
CA TYR A 122 12.91 3.75 17.34
C TYR A 122 13.81 3.70 16.11
N GLY A 123 13.48 2.82 15.17
CA GLY A 123 14.33 2.59 14.01
C GLY A 123 13.71 1.62 13.04
N GLU A 124 14.56 1.15 12.14
CA GLU A 124 14.25 0.22 11.08
C GLU A 124 14.90 -1.13 11.41
N ALA A 125 14.14 -2.21 11.27
CA ALA A 125 14.63 -3.56 11.44
C ALA A 125 14.22 -4.41 10.24
N THR A 126 15.06 -5.37 9.85
CA THR A 126 14.70 -6.35 8.82
C THR A 126 13.72 -7.38 9.40
N ASN A 127 13.07 -8.15 8.53
CA ASN A 127 12.15 -9.19 9.01
C ASN A 127 12.88 -10.33 9.75
N GLU A 128 14.10 -10.64 9.33
CA GLU A 128 14.97 -11.62 10.00
C GLU A 128 15.31 -11.13 11.40
N ASP A 129 15.73 -9.87 11.50
CA ASP A 129 16.09 -9.22 12.75
C ASP A 129 14.94 -9.17 13.76
N ALA A 130 13.76 -8.73 13.30
CA ALA A 130 12.54 -8.73 14.11
C ALA A 130 12.21 -10.12 14.67
N LYS A 131 12.49 -11.18 13.91
CA LYS A 131 12.26 -12.55 14.37
C LYS A 131 13.26 -12.97 15.45
N GLU A 132 14.54 -12.61 15.28
CA GLU A 132 15.56 -12.88 16.30
C GLU A 132 15.26 -12.14 17.61
N LEU A 133 14.84 -10.87 17.53
CA LEU A 133 14.43 -10.08 18.70
C LEU A 133 13.29 -10.75 19.48
N VAL A 134 12.29 -11.33 18.79
CA VAL A 134 11.21 -12.08 19.47
C VAL A 134 11.73 -13.37 20.11
N ASP A 135 12.64 -14.10 19.45
CA ASP A 135 13.23 -15.34 19.98
C ASP A 135 14.07 -15.08 21.24
N GLU A 136 14.79 -13.96 21.26
CA GLU A 136 15.54 -13.47 22.41
C GLU A 136 14.65 -12.93 23.54
N GLY A 137 13.34 -12.77 23.31
CA GLY A 137 12.39 -12.26 24.30
C GLY A 137 12.40 -10.74 24.44
N ILE A 138 12.84 -10.02 23.41
CA ILE A 138 12.84 -8.55 23.36
C ILE A 138 11.47 -8.08 22.91
N GLU A 139 10.78 -7.32 23.77
CA GLU A 139 9.47 -6.75 23.46
C GLU A 139 9.61 -5.52 22.56
N PHE A 140 9.09 -5.58 21.34
CA PHE A 140 9.01 -4.44 20.43
C PHE A 140 7.65 -4.36 19.74
N SER A 141 7.35 -3.19 19.19
CA SER A 141 6.12 -2.92 18.44
C SER A 141 6.45 -2.38 17.05
N SER A 142 5.89 -3.00 16.01
CA SER A 142 6.00 -2.50 14.64
C SER A 142 4.88 -1.49 14.38
N ILE A 143 5.26 -0.22 14.18
CA ILE A 143 4.30 0.84 13.92
C ILE A 143 4.38 1.23 12.44
N PRO A 144 3.23 1.29 11.72
CA PRO A 144 3.22 1.73 10.34
C PRO A 144 3.51 3.24 10.25
N TRP A 145 4.67 3.59 9.70
CA TRP A 145 5.01 4.99 9.42
C TRP A 145 4.19 5.51 8.23
N LEU A 146 3.48 6.61 8.44
CA LEU A 146 2.68 7.24 7.40
C LEU A 146 3.59 8.18 6.59
N PRO A 147 3.58 8.11 5.24
CA PRO A 147 4.34 9.05 4.43
C PRO A 147 3.87 10.48 4.70
N GLU A 148 4.81 11.44 4.69
CA GLU A 148 4.47 12.85 4.82
C GLU A 148 3.56 13.27 3.67
N GLU A 149 2.48 13.99 4.01
CA GLU A 149 1.37 14.34 3.12
C GLU A 149 1.73 15.42 2.06
N ASN A 150 3.03 15.63 1.82
CA ASN A 150 3.54 16.57 0.83
C ASN A 150 4.38 15.84 -0.22
N ALA A 151 3.69 15.21 -1.18
CA ALA A 151 4.25 14.77 -2.47
C ALA A 151 3.18 14.88 -3.56
#